data_AF-A0A3P8KQU6-F1
#
_entry.id   AF-A0A3P8KQU6-F1
#
_cell.length_a   1.000
_cell.length_b   1.000
_cell.length_c   1.000
_cell.angle_alpha   90.00
_cell.angle_beta   90.00
_cell.angle_gamma   90.00
#
_symmetry.space_group_name_H-M   'P 1'
#
loop_
_entity.id
_entity.type
_entity.pdbx_description
1 polymer ?
#
loop_
_entity_poly.entity_id
_entity_poly.type
_entity_poly.pdbx_seq_one_letter_code
_entity_poly.pdbx_strand_id
1 'polypeptide(L)'
;MSVGRGWQPLVEELRRDLAAVGAELGVVYERYGLLAADVEPWSPATQELLDAAERRSGGTCEECGQPGREVTLPSGWVKTRCEEHAVAERDDSHWEGMSRGIERGEYTVVGPIELGPAAAIQRGEHEDELERMNEEGES
;
A
#
# COMPACT_ATOMS: atom_id res chain seq x y z
N MET A 1 5.02 2.28 2.78
CA MET A 1 4.06 1.48 3.58
C MET A 1 3.63 0.32 2.72
N SER A 2 3.77 -0.92 3.19
CA SER A 2 3.38 -2.13 2.44
C SER A 2 2.11 -2.72 3.03
N VAL A 3 1.16 -3.11 2.18
CA VAL A 3 0.00 -3.93 2.58
C VAL A 3 0.43 -5.36 2.96
N GLY A 4 -0.47 -6.09 3.63
CA GLY A 4 -0.23 -7.47 4.04
C GLY A 4 0.21 -8.40 2.89
N ARG A 5 1.17 -9.28 3.16
CA ARG A 5 1.79 -10.17 2.14
C ARG A 5 0.79 -11.10 1.46
N GLY A 6 -0.29 -11.46 2.16
CA GLY A 6 -1.37 -12.28 1.63
C GLY A 6 -2.15 -11.61 0.50
N TRP A 7 -2.11 -10.28 0.40
CA TRP A 7 -2.77 -9.53 -0.67
C TRP A 7 -1.87 -9.23 -1.88
N GLN A 8 -0.59 -9.61 -1.86
CA GLN A 8 0.32 -9.35 -2.99
C GLN A 8 -0.22 -9.86 -4.34
N PRO A 9 -0.85 -11.04 -4.44
CA PRO A 9 -1.50 -11.46 -5.69
C PRO A 9 -2.63 -10.52 -6.15
N LEU A 10 -3.41 -9.96 -5.22
CA LEU A 10 -4.47 -8.99 -5.54
C LEU A 10 -3.89 -7.67 -6.05
N VAL A 11 -2.78 -7.23 -5.46
CA VAL A 11 -2.06 -6.02 -5.90
C VAL A 11 -1.53 -6.19 -7.32
N GLU A 12 -0.94 -7.34 -7.63
CA GLU A 12 -0.40 -7.62 -8.97
C GLU A 12 -1.51 -7.73 -10.02
N GLU A 13 -2.63 -8.36 -9.66
CA GLU A 13 -3.80 -8.43 -10.54
C GLU A 13 -4.39 -7.04 -10.80
N LEU A 14 -4.57 -6.24 -9.75
CA LEU A 14 -5.03 -4.86 -9.86
C LEU A 14 -4.11 -4.02 -10.76
N ARG A 15 -2.79 -4.15 -10.60
CA ARG A 15 -1.80 -3.48 -11.45
C ARG A 15 -1.99 -3.83 -12.92
N ARG A 16 -2.12 -5.13 -13.23
CA ARG A 16 -2.31 -5.61 -14.60
C ARG A 16 -3.62 -5.10 -15.20
N ASP A 17 -4.70 -5.15 -14.43
CA ASP A 17 -6.03 -4.80 -14.91
C ASP A 17 -6.16 -3.27 -15.10
N LEU A 18 -5.53 -2.46 -14.23
CA LEU A 18 -5.42 -1.01 -14.43
C LEU A 18 -4.60 -0.66 -15.69
N ALA A 19 -3.47 -1.34 -15.90
CA ALA A 19 -2.66 -1.13 -17.10
C ALA A 19 -3.45 -1.46 -18.39
N ALA A 20 -4.33 -2.46 -18.35
CA ALA A 20 -5.18 -2.83 -19.48
C ALA A 20 -6.21 -1.76 -19.86
N VAL A 21 -6.58 -0.88 -18.91
CA VAL A 21 -7.46 0.28 -19.16
C VAL A 21 -6.72 1.60 -19.30
N GLY A 22 -5.38 1.56 -19.38
CA GLY A 22 -4.53 2.74 -19.58
C GLY A 22 -4.33 3.58 -18.31
N ALA A 23 -4.44 2.97 -17.13
CA ALA A 23 -4.18 3.63 -15.85
C ALA A 23 -3.02 2.97 -15.09
N GLU A 24 -2.37 3.75 -14.23
CA GLU A 24 -1.26 3.31 -13.40
C GLU A 24 -1.70 3.15 -11.94
N LEU A 25 -1.21 2.08 -11.30
CA LEU A 25 -1.39 1.85 -9.88
C LEU A 25 -0.39 2.69 -9.08
N GLY A 26 -0.92 3.59 -8.25
CA GLY A 26 -0.14 4.42 -7.34
C GLY A 26 0.19 3.74 -6.02
N VAL A 27 0.08 4.49 -4.93
CA VAL A 27 0.33 3.98 -3.58
C VAL A 27 -0.76 2.99 -3.19
N VAL A 28 -0.36 1.80 -2.74
CA VAL A 28 -1.26 0.80 -2.19
C VAL A 28 -1.17 0.83 -0.67
N TYR A 29 -2.31 0.88 -0.01
CA TYR A 29 -2.41 0.99 1.43
C TYR A 29 -3.60 0.20 1.97
N GLU A 30 -3.68 0.09 3.30
CA GLU A 30 -4.79 -0.55 3.98
C GLU A 30 -5.71 0.52 4.57
N ARG A 31 -7.02 0.34 4.38
CA ARG A 31 -8.06 1.17 4.95
C ARG A 31 -9.12 0.27 5.59
N TYR A 32 -9.25 0.33 6.91
CA TYR A 32 -10.21 -0.47 7.69
C TYR A 32 -10.13 -1.98 7.42
N GLY A 33 -8.92 -2.53 7.33
CA GLY A 33 -8.73 -3.97 7.07
C GLY A 33 -9.02 -4.39 5.62
N LEU A 34 -9.13 -3.43 4.69
CA LEU A 34 -9.33 -3.65 3.26
C LEU A 34 -8.20 -3.00 2.44
N LEU A 35 -7.96 -3.54 1.25
CA LEU A 35 -7.00 -3.01 0.29
C LEU A 35 -7.59 -1.75 -0.38
N ALA A 36 -6.82 -0.67 -0.36
CA ALA A 36 -7.10 0.56 -1.08
C ALA A 36 -5.85 1.00 -1.87
N ALA A 37 -6.05 1.78 -2.92
CA ALA A 37 -4.94 2.32 -3.70
C ALA A 37 -5.29 3.61 -4.43
N ASP A 38 -4.27 4.41 -4.69
CA ASP A 38 -4.33 5.55 -5.61
C ASP A 38 -4.19 5.09 -7.06
N VAL A 39 -4.76 5.85 -8.00
CA VAL A 39 -4.76 5.53 -9.44
C VAL A 39 -4.73 6.81 -10.27
N GLU A 40 -3.98 6.78 -11.38
CA GLU A 40 -3.91 7.87 -12.34
C GLU A 40 -3.93 7.34 -13.80
N PRO A 41 -4.77 7.86 -14.70
CA PRO A 41 -5.87 8.78 -14.42
C PRO A 41 -7.05 8.07 -13.77
N TRP A 42 -7.78 8.79 -12.91
CA TRP A 42 -9.04 8.32 -12.38
C TRP A 42 -10.12 8.25 -13.48
N SER A 43 -10.88 7.16 -13.48
CA SER A 43 -12.06 6.97 -14.32
C SER A 43 -13.08 6.05 -13.63
N PRO A 44 -14.33 5.97 -14.11
CA PRO A 44 -15.29 4.98 -13.61
C PRO A 44 -14.79 3.53 -13.75
N ALA A 45 -14.08 3.21 -14.84
CA ALA A 45 -13.53 1.88 -15.05
C ALA A 45 -12.43 1.55 -14.03
N THR A 46 -11.56 2.50 -13.70
CA THR A 46 -10.54 2.28 -12.66
C THR A 46 -11.17 2.17 -11.27
N GLN A 47 -12.24 2.92 -11.00
CA GLN A 47 -12.99 2.81 -9.74
C GLN A 47 -13.60 1.41 -9.58
N GLU A 48 -14.18 0.83 -10.64
CA GLU A 48 -14.73 -0.53 -10.60
C GLU A 48 -13.66 -1.59 -10.26
N LEU A 49 -12.44 -1.41 -10.79
CA LEU A 49 -11.29 -2.26 -10.50
C LEU A 49 -10.82 -2.12 -9.04
N LEU A 50 -10.76 -0.89 -8.52
CA LEU A 50 -10.46 -0.64 -7.10
C LEU A 50 -11.51 -1.29 -6.19
N ASP A 51 -12.80 -1.10 -6.49
CA ASP A 51 -13.89 -1.67 -5.70
C ASP A 51 -13.86 -3.22 -5.74
N ALA A 52 -13.46 -3.81 -6.88
CA ALA A 52 -13.29 -5.25 -7.00
C ALA A 52 -12.12 -5.76 -6.14
N ALA A 53 -10.99 -5.05 -6.14
CA ALA A 53 -9.85 -5.39 -5.29
C ALA A 53 -10.18 -5.24 -3.80
N GLU A 54 -10.89 -4.16 -3.41
CA GLU A 54 -11.37 -3.93 -2.05
C GLU A 54 -12.27 -5.09 -1.58
N ARG A 55 -13.30 -5.44 -2.36
CA ARG A 55 -14.20 -6.57 -2.04
C ARG A 55 -13.46 -7.89 -1.87
N ARG A 56 -12.49 -8.19 -2.74
CA ARG A 56 -11.72 -9.44 -2.67
C ARG A 56 -10.80 -9.48 -1.47
N SER A 57 -10.19 -8.34 -1.14
CA SER A 57 -9.34 -8.22 0.05
C SER A 57 -10.10 -8.51 1.34
N GLY A 58 -11.37 -8.09 1.44
CA GLY A 58 -12.25 -8.36 2.59
C GLY A 58 -12.62 -9.83 2.83
N GLY A 59 -12.34 -10.71 1.86
CA GLY A 59 -12.46 -12.16 2.01
C GLY A 59 -11.12 -12.90 2.04
N THR A 60 -10.00 -12.19 2.01
CA THR A 60 -8.65 -12.74 1.87
C THR A 60 -7.83 -12.36 3.08
N CYS A 61 -7.24 -13.32 3.78
CA CYS A 61 -6.35 -13.05 4.89
C CYS A 61 -5.14 -12.23 4.43
N GLU A 62 -4.95 -11.05 5.01
CA GLU A 62 -3.85 -10.15 4.68
C GLU A 62 -2.47 -10.75 4.98
N GLU A 63 -2.39 -11.76 5.85
CA GLU A 63 -1.15 -12.42 6.26
C GLU A 63 -0.77 -13.57 5.31
N CYS A 64 -1.69 -14.47 4.98
CA CYS A 64 -1.35 -15.70 4.25
C CYS A 64 -2.06 -15.88 2.91
N GLY A 65 -3.02 -15.01 2.57
CA GLY A 65 -3.77 -15.08 1.32
C GLY A 65 -4.86 -16.15 1.27
N GLN A 66 -5.03 -16.95 2.33
CA GLN A 66 -6.14 -17.91 2.48
C GLN A 66 -7.46 -17.17 2.77
N PRO A 67 -8.63 -17.84 2.65
CA PRO A 67 -9.90 -17.23 3.02
C PRO A 67 -9.87 -16.63 4.43
N GLY A 68 -10.29 -15.37 4.53
CA GLY A 68 -10.31 -14.58 5.75
C GLY A 68 -11.66 -13.94 6.00
N ARG A 69 -11.81 -13.38 7.20
CA ARG A 69 -12.95 -12.56 7.60
C ARG A 69 -12.46 -11.34 8.35
N GLU A 70 -13.32 -10.33 8.47
CA GLU A 70 -13.07 -9.19 9.33
C GLU A 70 -12.86 -9.67 10.78
N VAL A 71 -11.79 -9.17 11.40
CA VAL A 71 -11.45 -9.39 12.80
C VAL A 71 -11.02 -8.06 13.42
N THR A 72 -11.38 -7.85 14.67
CA THR A 72 -10.82 -6.79 15.50
C THR A 72 -9.73 -7.39 16.37
N LEU A 73 -8.50 -6.95 16.17
CA LEU A 73 -7.35 -7.37 16.97
C LEU A 73 -7.45 -6.83 18.40
N PRO A 74 -6.70 -7.41 19.37
CA PRO A 74 -6.68 -6.90 20.74
C PRO A 74 -6.27 -5.42 20.86
N SER A 75 -5.52 -4.90 19.90
CA SER A 75 -5.14 -3.49 19.75
C SER A 75 -6.31 -2.57 19.34
N GLY A 76 -7.44 -3.13 18.89
CA GLY A 76 -8.57 -2.39 18.34
C GLY A 76 -8.51 -2.18 16.83
N TRP A 77 -7.43 -2.59 16.15
CA TRP A 77 -7.33 -2.51 14.70
C TRP A 77 -8.26 -3.52 14.02
N VAL A 78 -8.99 -3.06 13.01
CA VAL A 78 -9.82 -3.90 12.14
C VAL A 78 -8.98 -4.40 10.98
N LYS A 79 -8.95 -5.72 10.79
CA LYS A 79 -8.16 -6.43 9.77
C LYS A 79 -8.99 -7.51 9.08
N THR A 80 -8.57 -7.99 7.91
CA THR A 80 -9.11 -9.22 7.31
C THR A 80 -8.14 -10.38 7.51
N ARG A 81 -8.50 -11.38 8.33
CA ARG A 81 -7.62 -12.51 8.69
C ARG A 81 -8.35 -13.86 8.73
N CYS A 82 -7.62 -14.94 8.50
CA CYS A 82 -8.11 -16.29 8.75
C CYS A 82 -8.08 -16.59 10.26
N GLU A 83 -8.70 -17.70 10.68
CA GLU A 83 -8.80 -18.07 12.10
C GLU A 83 -7.44 -18.21 12.79
N GLU A 84 -6.44 -18.72 12.06
CA GLU A 84 -5.07 -18.86 12.54
C GLU A 84 -4.41 -17.51 12.87
N HIS A 85 -4.72 -16.47 12.10
CA HIS A 85 -4.13 -15.13 12.25
C HIS A 85 -5.03 -14.14 12.99
N ALA A 86 -6.24 -14.54 13.42
CA ALA A 86 -7.27 -13.65 13.94
C ALA A 86 -6.93 -12.90 15.24
N VAL A 87 -5.90 -13.35 15.96
CA VAL A 87 -5.49 -12.80 17.27
C VAL A 87 -4.04 -12.33 17.31
N ALA A 88 -3.29 -12.60 16.25
CA ALA A 88 -1.92 -12.12 16.14
C ALA A 88 -1.96 -10.68 15.62
N GLU A 89 -1.02 -9.85 16.04
CA GLU A 89 -0.69 -8.64 15.28
C GLU A 89 0.01 -9.03 13.97
N ARG A 90 0.14 -8.12 13.01
CA ARG A 90 0.96 -8.39 11.83
C ARG A 90 2.38 -8.69 12.29
N ASP A 91 2.90 -9.83 11.85
CA ASP A 91 4.25 -10.22 12.18
C ASP A 91 5.26 -9.54 11.25
N ASP A 92 5.91 -8.50 11.76
CA ASP A 92 7.00 -7.80 11.07
C ASP A 92 8.36 -8.52 11.18
N SER A 93 8.38 -9.73 11.76
CA SER A 93 9.58 -10.56 11.90
C SER A 93 10.32 -10.81 10.58
N HIS A 94 9.63 -10.78 9.44
CA HIS A 94 10.27 -10.88 8.13
C HIS A 94 11.24 -9.72 7.88
N TRP A 95 10.80 -8.47 8.06
CA TRP A 95 11.64 -7.29 7.83
C TRP A 95 12.68 -7.09 8.92
N GLU A 96 12.34 -7.44 10.17
CA GLU A 96 13.33 -7.49 11.25
C GLU A 96 14.38 -8.58 10.98
N GLY A 97 13.97 -9.73 10.48
CA GLY A 97 14.85 -10.83 10.09
C GLY A 97 15.77 -10.44 8.95
N MET A 98 15.23 -9.78 7.92
CA MET A 98 16.02 -9.25 6.82
C MET A 98 17.02 -8.18 7.30
N SER A 99 16.57 -7.25 8.16
CA SER A 99 17.45 -6.25 8.79
C SER A 99 18.57 -6.90 9.58
N ARG A 100 18.27 -7.90 10.42
CA ARG A 100 19.28 -8.68 11.15
C ARG A 100 20.22 -9.43 10.20
N GLY A 101 19.71 -9.98 9.09
CA GLY A 101 20.54 -10.64 8.08
C GLY A 101 21.51 -9.66 7.42
N ILE A 102 21.07 -8.43 7.13
CA ILE A 102 21.93 -7.36 6.62
C ILE A 102 23.00 -6.99 7.67
N GLU A 103 22.60 -6.78 8.93
CA GLU A 103 23.53 -6.47 10.04
C GLU A 103 24.56 -7.59 10.29
N ARG A 104 24.17 -8.85 10.07
CA ARG A 104 25.05 -10.03 10.18
C ARG A 104 25.91 -10.25 8.94
N GLY A 105 25.74 -9.47 7.89
CA GLY A 105 26.47 -9.62 6.63
C GLY A 105 26.06 -10.85 5.81
N GLU A 106 24.85 -11.36 6.02
CA GLU A 106 24.29 -12.48 5.25
C GLU A 106 23.92 -12.06 3.81
N TYR A 107 23.79 -10.75 3.57
CA TYR A 107 23.58 -10.17 2.25
C TYR A 107 24.87 -9.52 1.72
N THR A 108 25.17 -9.77 0.44
CA THR A 108 26.29 -9.12 -0.24
C THR A 108 25.85 -7.76 -0.77
N VAL A 109 26.52 -6.69 -0.35
CA VAL A 109 26.35 -5.37 -0.96
C VAL A 109 26.88 -5.43 -2.40
N VAL A 110 25.98 -5.28 -3.38
CA VAL A 110 26.33 -5.37 -4.82
C VAL A 110 26.94 -4.08 -5.40
N GLY A 111 27.33 -3.15 -4.53
CA GLY A 111 27.95 -1.87 -4.88
C GLY A 111 27.02 -0.68 -4.67
N PRO A 112 27.55 0.56 -4.77
CA PRO A 112 26.74 1.76 -4.74
C PRO A 112 25.79 1.75 -5.93
N ILE A 113 24.50 1.94 -5.67
CA ILE A 113 23.56 2.32 -6.72
C ILE A 113 23.82 3.80 -6.96
N GLU A 114 24.29 4.15 -8.16
CA GLU A 114 24.25 5.53 -8.64
C GLU A 114 22.77 5.90 -8.78
N LEU A 115 22.21 6.50 -7.74
CA LEU A 115 20.96 7.22 -7.85
C LEU A 115 21.26 8.35 -8.83
N GLY A 116 20.75 8.24 -10.06
CA GLY A 116 20.71 9.36 -10.99
C GLY A 116 20.12 10.60 -10.29
N PRO A 117 20.34 11.81 -10.81
CA PRO A 117 19.88 13.02 -10.15
C PRO A 117 18.42 12.83 -9.75
N ALA A 118 18.13 12.98 -8.45
CA ALA A 118 16.76 13.01 -7.98
C ALA A 118 16.04 13.98 -8.91
N ALA A 119 15.03 13.50 -9.63
CA ALA A 119 14.27 14.36 -10.52
C ALA A 119 13.90 15.60 -9.71
N ALA A 120 14.33 16.78 -10.18
CA ALA A 120 14.02 18.00 -9.48
C ALA A 120 12.50 18.03 -9.36
N ILE A 121 11.99 17.87 -8.13
CA ILE A 121 10.59 18.13 -7.84
C ILE A 121 10.41 19.58 -8.29
N GLN A 122 9.70 19.78 -9.40
CA GLN A 122 9.34 21.12 -9.79
C GLN A 122 8.53 21.65 -8.62
N ARG A 123 9.03 22.68 -7.92
CA ARG A 123 8.18 23.56 -7.11
C ARG A 123 7.26 24.25 -8.12
N GLY A 124 6.25 23.52 -8.58
CA GLY A 124 5.27 24.01 -9.54
C GLY A 124 4.13 24.61 -8.74
N GLU A 125 3.98 25.94 -8.85
CA GLU A 125 2.77 26.79 -8.75
C GLU A 125 1.85 26.68 -7.51
N HIS A 126 1.97 25.61 -6.71
CA HIS A 126 1.07 25.28 -5.61
C HIS A 126 1.47 25.93 -4.29
N GLU A 127 2.70 26.45 -4.18
CA GLU A 127 3.15 27.21 -3.00
C GLU A 127 2.50 28.59 -2.96
N ASP A 128 2.38 29.26 -4.11
CA ASP A 128 1.70 30.56 -4.23
C ASP A 128 0.18 30.42 -4.00
N GLU A 129 -0.41 29.29 -4.39
CA GLU A 129 -1.83 28.98 -4.14
C GLU A 129 -2.10 28.65 -2.67
N LEU A 130 -1.18 27.93 -2.00
CA LEU A 130 -1.24 27.65 -0.56
C LEU A 130 -1.02 28.91 0.31
N GLU A 131 -0.13 29.82 -0.10
CA GLU A 131 0.02 31.13 0.57
C GLU A 131 -1.24 31.97 0.42
N ARG A 132 -1.81 32.08 -0.78
CA ARG A 132 -3.08 32.79 -1.01
C ARG A 132 -4.24 32.22 -0.19
N MET A 133 -4.36 30.90 -0.09
CA MET A 133 -5.43 30.27 0.69
C MET A 133 -5.28 30.49 2.20
N ASN A 134 -4.06 30.64 2.70
CA ASN A 134 -3.82 30.97 4.11
C ASN A 134 -4.12 32.45 4.42
N GLU A 135 -3.83 33.36 3.50
CA GLU A 135 -4.14 34.79 3.65
C GLU A 135 -5.64 35.10 3.57
N GLU A 136 -6.40 34.35 2.76
CA GLU A 136 -7.86 34.51 2.64
C GLU A 136 -8.65 33.91 3.83
N GLY A 137 -7.99 33.14 4.71
CA GLY A 137 -8.59 32.48 5.88
C GLY A 137 -8.52 33.26 7.21
N GLU A 138 -7.85 34.42 7.25
CA GLU A 138 -7.63 35.21 8.48
C GLU A 138 -8.44 36.53 8.54
N SER A 139 -9.48 36.71 7.72
CA SER A 139 -10.38 37.88 7.74
C SER A 139 -11.74 37.64 8.41
#